data_AF-A0A0F8ZIJ6-F1
#
_entry.id   AF-A0A0F8ZIJ6-F1
#
_cell.length_a   1.000
_cell.length_b   1.000
_cell.length_c   1.000
_cell.angle_alpha   90.00
_cell.angle_beta   90.00
_cell.angle_gamma   90.00
#
_symmetry.space_group_name_H-M   'P 1'
#
loop_
_entity.id
_entity.type
_entity.pdbx_description
1 polymer ?
#
loop_
_entity_poly.entity_id
_entity_poly.type
_entity_poly.pdbx_seq_one_letter_code
_entity_poly.pdbx_strand_id
1 'polypeptide(L)'
;MLHTNNPIIKHKAGLLNLAEELGNVSRACKVMGVSRDTFYRYQELVEDGGLDALIDKSRRAPNLKNRVDEATEQAVIKYAVDYPAHGQHRTSNELRKQGVFVSGSGVRSIWLRHDLENFKKRLKALENKVANEGIILTDAQVAALEKKKHDDEACGEIETAHPG
;
A
#
# COMPACT_ATOMS: atom_id res chain seq x y z
N MET A 1 -13.35 -30.21 13.74
CA MET A 1 -13.42 -28.91 14.47
C MET A 1 -12.28 -27.97 14.13
N LEU A 2 -12.62 -26.88 13.46
CA LEU A 2 -11.76 -25.76 13.08
C LEU A 2 -11.59 -24.79 14.26
N HIS A 3 -10.35 -24.53 14.67
CA HIS A 3 -10.04 -23.64 15.80
C HIS A 3 -9.40 -22.34 15.29
N THR A 4 -9.93 -21.19 15.72
CA THR A 4 -9.36 -19.88 15.38
C THR A 4 -9.50 -18.89 16.53
N ASN A 5 -8.43 -18.17 16.82
CA ASN A 5 -8.42 -17.05 17.78
C ASN A 5 -8.72 -15.70 17.11
N ASN A 6 -8.88 -15.67 15.79
CA ASN A 6 -9.14 -14.44 15.06
C ASN A 6 -10.64 -14.08 15.13
N PRO A 7 -11.02 -12.96 15.78
CA PRO A 7 -12.41 -12.59 15.98
C PRO A 7 -13.17 -12.36 14.67
N ILE A 8 -12.45 -12.01 13.58
CA ILE A 8 -13.04 -11.72 12.26
C ILE A 8 -13.64 -12.97 11.63
N ILE A 9 -13.00 -14.13 11.80
CA ILE A 9 -13.42 -15.39 11.17
C ILE A 9 -14.10 -16.35 12.13
N LYS A 10 -14.16 -16.02 13.43
CA LYS A 10 -14.77 -16.86 14.47
C LYS A 10 -16.21 -17.28 14.14
N HIS A 11 -17.03 -16.35 13.65
CA HIS A 11 -18.41 -16.67 13.25
C HIS A 11 -18.47 -17.61 12.03
N LYS A 12 -17.56 -17.43 11.06
CA LYS A 12 -17.48 -18.26 9.84
C LYS A 12 -17.02 -19.68 10.16
N ALA A 13 -15.98 -19.81 10.99
CA ALA A 13 -15.49 -21.10 11.47
C ALA A 13 -16.52 -21.80 12.37
N GLY A 14 -17.24 -21.05 13.20
CA GLY A 14 -18.33 -21.56 14.03
C GLY A 14 -19.46 -22.21 13.23
N LEU A 15 -19.81 -21.64 12.07
CA LEU A 15 -20.82 -22.22 11.18
C LEU A 15 -20.40 -23.59 10.62
N LEU A 16 -19.13 -23.72 10.22
CA LEU A 16 -18.58 -24.98 9.71
C LEU A 16 -18.54 -26.04 10.82
N ASN A 17 -18.11 -25.67 12.03
CA ASN A 17 -18.11 -26.58 13.19
C ASN A 17 -19.52 -27.02 13.58
N LEU A 18 -20.48 -26.09 13.61
CA LEU A 18 -21.87 -26.41 13.96
C LEU A 18 -22.50 -27.39 12.95
N ALA A 19 -22.16 -27.26 11.67
CA ALA A 19 -22.63 -28.20 10.65
C ALA A 19 -22.02 -29.60 10.82
N GLU A 20 -20.74 -29.68 11.20
CA GLU A 20 -20.03 -30.92 11.53
C GLU A 20 -20.66 -31.62 12.76
N GLU A 21 -20.88 -30.87 13.84
CA GLU A 21 -21.50 -31.37 15.08
C GLU A 21 -22.94 -31.87 14.88
N LEU A 22 -23.74 -31.15 14.10
CA LEU A 22 -25.14 -31.50 13.84
C LEU A 22 -25.30 -32.57 12.74
N GLY A 23 -24.25 -32.83 11.95
CA GLY A 23 -24.34 -33.63 10.72
C GLY A 23 -25.36 -33.08 9.71
N ASN A 24 -25.74 -31.81 9.81
CA ASN A 24 -26.82 -31.20 9.02
C ASN A 24 -26.57 -29.71 8.74
N VAL A 25 -26.13 -29.44 7.52
CA VAL A 25 -25.84 -28.09 7.01
C VAL A 25 -27.07 -27.18 7.06
N SER A 26 -28.24 -27.69 6.67
CA SER A 26 -29.46 -26.86 6.61
C SER A 26 -29.90 -26.40 8.00
N ARG A 27 -29.77 -27.27 9.00
CA ARG A 27 -30.08 -26.95 10.39
C ARG A 27 -29.07 -25.96 10.96
N ALA A 28 -27.78 -26.17 10.74
CA ALA A 28 -26.73 -25.24 11.17
C ALA A 28 -26.91 -23.83 10.57
N CYS A 29 -27.17 -23.76 9.26
CA CYS A 29 -27.48 -22.52 8.54
C CYS A 29 -28.71 -21.79 9.10
N LYS A 30 -29.79 -22.54 9.41
CA LYS A 30 -31.00 -21.98 10.02
C LYS A 30 -30.76 -21.42 11.41
N VAL A 31 -29.96 -22.11 12.23
CA VAL A 31 -29.61 -21.68 13.60
C VAL A 31 -28.76 -20.41 13.58
N MET A 32 -27.80 -20.30 12.66
CA MET A 32 -26.90 -19.15 12.58
C MET A 32 -27.41 -18.01 11.68
N GLY A 33 -28.58 -18.17 11.04
CA GLY A 33 -29.16 -17.14 10.18
C GLY A 33 -28.37 -16.89 8.90
N VAL A 34 -27.70 -17.91 8.36
CA VAL A 34 -26.84 -17.81 7.16
C VAL A 34 -27.46 -18.63 6.02
N SER A 35 -27.31 -18.17 4.77
CA SER A 35 -27.76 -18.94 3.61
C SER A 35 -26.90 -20.20 3.41
N ARG A 36 -27.51 -21.26 2.88
CA ARG A 36 -26.78 -22.48 2.49
C ARG A 36 -25.70 -22.19 1.45
N ASP A 37 -25.92 -21.22 0.56
CA ASP A 37 -24.92 -20.76 -0.42
C ASP A 37 -23.66 -20.21 0.26
N THR A 38 -23.83 -19.36 1.29
CA THR A 38 -22.71 -18.83 2.07
C THR A 38 -21.94 -19.93 2.79
N PHE A 39 -22.62 -20.98 3.28
CA PHE A 39 -21.96 -22.14 3.87
C PHE A 39 -21.02 -22.81 2.87
N TYR A 40 -21.51 -23.16 1.68
CA TYR A 40 -20.69 -23.83 0.67
C TYR A 40 -19.54 -22.96 0.20
N ARG A 41 -19.73 -21.63 0.08
CA ARG A 41 -18.62 -20.70 -0.17
C ARG A 41 -17.55 -20.72 0.91
N TYR A 42 -17.93 -20.79 2.18
CA TYR A 42 -16.95 -20.88 3.27
C TYR A 42 -16.25 -22.23 3.32
N GLN A 43 -16.97 -23.31 3.03
CA GLN A 43 -16.39 -24.64 2.93
C GLN A 43 -15.35 -24.68 1.81
N GLU A 44 -15.69 -24.21 0.60
CA GLU A 44 -14.79 -24.13 -0.55
C GLU A 44 -13.54 -23.28 -0.23
N LEU A 45 -13.71 -22.12 0.41
CA LEU A 45 -12.58 -21.29 0.84
C LEU A 45 -11.64 -22.02 1.81
N VAL A 46 -12.19 -22.77 2.76
CA VAL A 46 -11.39 -23.53 3.73
C VAL A 46 -10.71 -24.73 3.08
N GLU A 47 -11.36 -25.39 2.12
CA GLU A 47 -10.78 -26.49 1.35
C GLU A 47 -9.61 -26.00 0.47
N ASP A 48 -9.72 -24.83 -0.16
CA ASP A 48 -8.69 -24.27 -1.05
C ASP A 48 -7.51 -23.62 -0.31
N GLY A 49 -7.76 -22.94 0.82
CA GLY A 49 -6.77 -22.06 1.45
C GLY A 49 -6.77 -22.08 2.98
N GLY A 50 -7.41 -23.08 3.58
CA GLY A 50 -7.49 -23.25 5.03
C GLY A 50 -8.29 -22.14 5.71
N LEU A 51 -8.13 -22.03 7.04
CA LEU A 51 -8.86 -21.06 7.84
C LEU A 51 -8.55 -19.60 7.51
N ASP A 52 -7.32 -19.32 7.06
CA ASP A 52 -6.91 -17.96 6.71
C ASP A 52 -7.62 -17.44 5.45
N ALA A 53 -8.08 -18.33 4.57
CA ALA A 53 -8.87 -17.95 3.41
C ALA A 53 -10.27 -17.43 3.77
N LEU A 54 -10.76 -17.65 5.00
CA LEU A 54 -11.99 -17.03 5.50
C LEU A 54 -11.81 -15.55 5.85
N ILE A 55 -10.57 -15.06 5.96
CA ILE A 55 -10.28 -13.64 6.17
C ILE A 55 -10.68 -12.89 4.90
N ASP A 56 -11.43 -11.80 5.07
CA ASP A 56 -12.07 -11.08 3.97
C ASP A 56 -11.03 -10.63 2.93
N LYS A 57 -11.07 -11.24 1.74
CA LYS A 57 -10.23 -10.80 0.61
C LYS A 57 -10.85 -9.52 0.07
N SER A 58 -10.16 -8.39 0.27
CA SER A 58 -10.57 -7.11 -0.30
C SER A 58 -10.91 -7.28 -1.79
N ARG A 59 -12.15 -6.96 -2.17
CA ARG A 59 -12.60 -6.99 -3.57
C ARG A 59 -11.94 -5.91 -4.43
N ARG A 60 -11.13 -5.02 -3.83
CA ARG A 60 -10.44 -3.94 -4.54
C ARG A 60 -9.20 -4.52 -5.24
N ALA A 61 -9.39 -5.01 -6.45
CA ALA A 61 -8.29 -5.38 -7.34
C ALA A 61 -7.84 -4.16 -8.17
N PRO A 62 -6.53 -3.98 -8.42
CA PRO A 62 -6.05 -2.94 -9.35
C PRO A 62 -6.59 -3.16 -10.77
N ASN A 63 -7.15 -2.12 -11.38
CA ASN A 63 -7.54 -2.17 -12.80
C ASN A 63 -6.32 -1.87 -13.68
N LEU A 64 -5.68 -2.92 -14.19
CA LEU A 64 -4.48 -2.82 -15.02
C LEU A 64 -4.69 -2.07 -16.34
N LYS A 65 -5.92 -2.08 -16.89
CA LYS A 65 -6.24 -1.39 -18.15
C LYS A 65 -6.14 0.13 -18.04
N ASN A 66 -6.30 0.66 -16.82
CA ASN A 66 -6.19 2.09 -16.54
C ASN A 66 -4.77 2.49 -16.10
N ARG A 67 -3.80 1.58 -16.20
CA ARG A 67 -2.41 1.89 -15.86
C ARG A 67 -1.80 2.73 -16.97
N VAL A 68 -0.92 3.65 -16.57
CA VAL A 68 -0.04 4.33 -17.50
C VAL A 68 0.90 3.32 -18.16
N ASP A 69 1.43 3.66 -19.32
CA ASP A 69 2.46 2.83 -19.94
C ASP A 69 3.71 2.75 -19.06
N GLU A 70 4.48 1.68 -19.25
CA GLU A 70 5.65 1.39 -18.43
C GLU A 70 6.73 2.48 -18.53
N ALA A 71 6.91 3.08 -19.72
CA ALA A 71 7.91 4.11 -19.92
C ALA A 71 7.58 5.38 -19.11
N THR A 72 6.31 5.80 -19.10
CA THR A 72 5.82 6.90 -18.26
C THR A 72 6.00 6.58 -16.77
N GLU A 73 5.68 5.35 -16.35
CA GLU A 73 5.83 4.92 -14.96
C GLU A 73 7.31 4.94 -14.51
N GLN A 74 8.22 4.41 -15.33
CA GLN A 74 9.66 4.44 -15.08
C GLN A 74 10.22 5.87 -15.05
N ALA A 75 9.77 6.75 -15.95
CA ALA A 75 10.19 8.16 -15.95
C ALA A 75 9.81 8.86 -14.64
N VAL A 76 8.61 8.61 -14.12
CA VAL A 76 8.14 9.16 -12.84
C VAL A 76 8.97 8.64 -11.65
N ILE A 77 9.30 7.34 -11.64
CA ILE A 77 10.12 6.72 -10.58
C ILE A 77 11.54 7.29 -10.61
N LYS A 78 12.15 7.33 -11.80
CA LYS A 78 13.49 7.88 -11.99
C LYS A 78 13.57 9.32 -11.50
N TYR A 79 12.62 10.15 -11.94
CA TYR A 79 12.55 11.55 -11.53
C TYR A 79 12.40 11.71 -10.01
N ALA A 80 11.65 10.82 -9.34
CA ALA A 80 11.47 10.87 -7.89
C ALA A 80 12.78 10.64 -7.11
N VAL A 81 13.71 9.86 -7.67
CA VAL A 81 15.03 9.60 -7.09
C VAL A 81 16.03 10.70 -7.46
N ASP A 82 15.94 11.24 -8.68
CA ASP A 82 16.80 12.33 -9.14
C ASP A 82 16.46 13.64 -8.40
N TYR A 83 15.17 13.91 -8.15
CA TYR A 83 14.69 15.13 -7.49
C TYR A 83 13.71 14.84 -6.34
N PRO A 84 14.17 14.24 -5.23
CA PRO A 84 13.28 13.81 -4.14
C PRO A 84 12.52 14.97 -3.48
N ALA A 85 13.06 16.18 -3.49
CA ALA A 85 12.41 17.37 -2.92
C ALA A 85 11.17 17.85 -3.70
N HIS A 86 11.03 17.48 -4.98
CA HIS A 86 9.98 18.02 -5.86
C HIS A 86 8.60 17.38 -5.59
N GLY A 87 7.57 18.17 -5.33
CA GLY A 87 6.21 17.67 -5.15
C GLY A 87 5.57 17.08 -6.42
N GLN A 88 4.40 16.46 -6.27
CA GLN A 88 3.67 15.77 -7.37
C GLN A 88 3.37 16.70 -8.57
N HIS A 89 2.97 17.95 -8.31
CA HIS A 89 2.64 18.93 -9.36
C HIS A 89 3.88 19.43 -10.08
N ARG A 90 4.97 19.69 -9.34
CA ARG A 90 6.25 20.08 -9.94
C ARG A 90 6.81 18.94 -10.80
N THR A 91 6.77 17.70 -10.30
CA THR A 91 7.20 16.52 -11.05
C THR A 91 6.42 16.38 -12.36
N SER A 92 5.09 16.48 -12.30
CA SER A 92 4.22 16.45 -13.49
C SER A 92 4.59 17.53 -14.51
N ASN A 93 4.87 18.76 -14.07
CA ASN A 93 5.25 19.86 -14.95
C ASN A 93 6.63 19.67 -15.59
N GLU A 94 7.62 19.21 -14.84
CA GLU A 94 8.97 18.97 -15.39
C GLU A 94 8.99 17.78 -16.36
N LEU A 95 8.25 16.70 -16.05
CA LEU A 95 8.08 15.57 -16.96
C LEU A 95 7.38 15.99 -18.26
N ARG A 96 6.41 16.91 -18.19
CA ARG A 96 5.76 17.47 -19.40
C ARG A 96 6.75 18.17 -20.31
N LYS A 97 7.75 18.89 -19.76
CA LYS A 97 8.81 19.54 -20.56
C LYS A 97 9.71 18.50 -21.26
N GLN A 98 9.83 17.31 -20.69
CA GLN A 98 10.56 16.16 -21.25
C GLN A 98 9.70 15.33 -22.22
N GLY A 99 8.48 15.76 -22.53
CA GLY A 99 7.55 15.06 -23.43
C GLY A 99 6.76 13.93 -22.76
N VAL A 100 6.86 13.76 -21.44
CA VAL A 100 6.11 12.75 -20.67
C VAL A 100 4.86 13.39 -20.05
N PHE A 101 3.69 13.01 -20.55
CA PHE A 101 2.42 13.60 -20.14
C PHE A 101 1.74 12.77 -19.04
N VAL A 102 1.92 13.19 -17.79
CA VAL A 102 1.25 12.60 -16.63
C VAL A 102 0.70 13.70 -15.73
N SER A 103 -0.49 13.51 -15.17
CA SER A 103 -1.08 14.47 -14.21
C SER A 103 -0.44 14.37 -12.83
N GLY A 104 -0.51 15.44 -12.03
CA GLY A 104 0.00 15.41 -10.65
C GLY A 104 -0.65 14.31 -9.78
N SER A 105 -1.94 14.02 -9.99
CA SER A 105 -2.61 12.90 -9.34
C SER A 105 -2.08 11.55 -9.84
N GLY A 106 -1.83 11.42 -11.14
CA GLY A 106 -1.20 10.23 -11.73
C GLY A 106 0.18 9.95 -11.16
N VAL A 107 1.01 10.99 -11.01
CA VAL A 107 2.33 10.91 -10.34
C VAL A 107 2.17 10.35 -8.92
N ARG A 108 1.23 10.88 -8.13
CA ARG A 108 1.01 10.36 -6.77
C ARG A 108 0.50 8.93 -6.74
N SER A 109 -0.40 8.56 -7.65
CA SER A 109 -0.86 7.18 -7.77
C SER A 109 0.27 6.22 -8.13
N ILE A 110 1.24 6.65 -8.95
CA ILE A 110 2.45 5.89 -9.24
C ILE A 110 3.30 5.77 -7.98
N TRP A 111 3.60 6.88 -7.31
CA TRP A 111 4.42 6.87 -6.08
C TRP A 111 3.85 5.98 -4.98
N LEU A 112 2.53 5.96 -4.78
CA LEU A 112 1.89 5.09 -3.79
C LEU A 112 2.10 3.60 -4.07
N ARG A 113 2.28 3.21 -5.34
CA ARG A 113 2.56 1.81 -5.71
C ARG A 113 4.02 1.41 -5.52
N HIS A 114 4.92 2.39 -5.58
CA HIS A 114 6.37 2.19 -5.54
C HIS A 114 7.02 2.61 -4.22
N ASP A 115 6.20 2.89 -3.19
CA ASP A 115 6.69 3.35 -1.88
C ASP A 115 7.49 4.66 -1.97
N LEU A 116 7.02 5.62 -2.77
CA LEU A 116 7.67 6.92 -3.02
C LEU A 116 6.77 8.11 -2.65
N GLU A 117 5.71 7.89 -1.88
CA GLU A 117 4.61 8.85 -1.75
C GLU A 117 4.92 10.05 -0.85
N ASN A 118 6.01 10.00 -0.10
CA ASN A 118 6.46 11.06 0.79
C ASN A 118 7.96 11.36 0.58
N PHE A 119 8.41 12.49 1.10
CA PHE A 119 9.79 12.95 0.90
C PHE A 119 10.81 11.98 1.53
N LYS A 120 10.56 11.51 2.75
CA LYS A 120 11.43 10.57 3.46
C LYS A 120 11.64 9.26 2.70
N LYS A 121 10.59 8.72 2.11
CA LYS A 121 10.66 7.50 1.30
C LYS A 121 11.41 7.70 0.00
N ARG A 122 11.25 8.86 -0.65
CA ARG A 122 12.04 9.21 -1.85
C ARG A 122 13.52 9.40 -1.53
N LEU A 123 13.85 9.98 -0.38
CA LEU A 123 15.24 10.04 0.12
C LEU A 123 15.79 8.65 0.42
N LYS A 124 15.01 7.77 1.06
CA LYS A 124 15.41 6.38 1.28
C LYS A 124 15.68 5.64 -0.03
N ALA A 125 14.85 5.87 -1.05
CA ALA A 125 15.07 5.31 -2.38
C ALA A 125 16.37 5.83 -3.02
N LEU A 126 16.71 7.11 -2.82
CA LEU A 126 17.99 7.68 -3.21
C LEU A 126 19.17 7.05 -2.45
N GLU A 127 19.09 6.96 -1.13
CA GLU A 127 20.12 6.33 -0.28
C GLU A 127 20.39 4.88 -0.73
N ASN A 128 19.32 4.11 -0.98
CA ASN A 128 19.44 2.74 -1.50
C ASN A 128 20.11 2.70 -2.88
N LYS A 129 19.78 3.65 -3.77
CA LYS A 129 20.38 3.73 -5.09
C LYS A 129 21.88 4.05 -5.01
N VAL A 130 22.28 4.97 -4.13
CA VAL A 130 23.69 5.30 -3.87
C VAL A 130 24.43 4.09 -3.30
N ALA A 131 23.83 3.36 -2.35
CA ALA A 131 24.45 2.18 -1.75
C ALA A 131 24.67 1.04 -2.76
N ASN A 132 23.73 0.84 -3.69
CA ASN A 132 23.80 -0.25 -4.67
C ASN A 132 24.67 0.09 -5.89
N GLU A 133 24.56 1.32 -6.41
CA GLU A 133 25.18 1.70 -7.68
C GLU A 133 26.44 2.58 -7.49
N GLY A 134 26.71 3.06 -6.27
CA GLY A 134 27.89 3.89 -5.99
C GLY A 134 27.88 5.25 -6.70
N ILE A 135 26.69 5.80 -6.97
CA ILE A 135 26.55 7.01 -7.78
C ILE A 135 27.03 8.26 -7.04
N ILE A 136 27.65 9.18 -7.78
CA ILE A 136 27.98 10.53 -7.31
C ILE A 136 26.70 11.35 -7.25
N LEU A 137 26.38 11.88 -6.07
CA LEU A 137 25.21 12.73 -5.86
C LEU A 137 25.29 14.01 -6.69
N THR A 138 24.17 14.39 -7.28
CA THR A 138 23.99 15.68 -7.95
C THR A 138 23.72 16.80 -6.94
N ASP A 139 23.99 18.05 -7.30
CA ASP A 139 23.72 19.23 -6.45
C ASP A 139 22.27 19.28 -5.95
N ALA A 140 21.31 18.88 -6.80
CA ALA A 140 19.90 18.84 -6.43
C ALA A 140 19.59 17.76 -5.38
N GLN A 141 20.32 16.65 -5.38
CA GLN A 141 20.20 15.59 -4.39
C GLN A 141 20.89 15.97 -3.08
N VAL A 142 22.05 16.63 -3.15
CA VAL A 142 22.73 17.20 -1.97
C VAL A 142 21.83 18.22 -1.27
N ALA A 143 21.25 19.17 -2.01
CA ALA A 143 20.31 20.14 -1.47
C ALA A 143 19.07 19.49 -0.82
N ALA A 144 18.63 18.34 -1.35
CA ALA A 144 17.53 17.59 -0.73
C ALA A 144 17.93 16.93 0.60
N LEU A 145 19.17 16.43 0.70
CA LEU A 145 19.70 15.90 1.97
C LEU A 145 19.91 17.00 3.01
N GLU A 146 20.39 18.16 2.59
CA GLU A 146 20.51 19.35 3.44
C GLU A 146 19.15 19.81 3.96
N LYS A 147 18.14 19.84 3.09
CA LYS A 147 16.78 20.16 3.50
C LYS A 147 16.24 19.21 4.57
N LYS A 148 16.46 17.90 4.40
CA LYS A 148 16.08 16.91 5.42
C LYS A 148 16.76 17.20 6.76
N LYS A 149 18.06 17.51 6.73
CA LYS A 149 18.85 17.83 7.93
C LYS A 149 18.27 19.05 8.66
N HIS A 150 17.94 20.12 7.93
CA HIS A 150 17.31 21.30 8.52
C HIS A 150 15.90 21.04 9.07
N ASP A 151 15.09 20.23 8.37
CA ASP A 151 13.76 19.85 8.85
C ASP A 151 13.87 19.02 10.16
N ASP A 152 14.88 18.14 10.27
CA ASP A 152 15.15 17.34 11.47
C ASP A 152 15.66 18.20 12.64
N GLU A 153 16.52 19.20 12.38
CA GLU A 153 17.02 20.18 13.37
C GLU A 153 15.87 21.06 13.92
N ALA A 154 15.04 21.61 13.04
CA ALA A 154 13.91 22.46 13.40
C ALA A 154 12.81 21.72 14.19
N CYS A 155 12.68 20.40 14.03
CA CYS A 155 11.79 19.59 14.84
C CYS A 155 12.26 19.45 16.30
N GLY A 156 13.56 19.62 16.57
CA GLY A 156 14.15 19.54 17.92
C GLY A 156 14.15 20.87 18.67
N GLU A 157 14.13 21.99 17.95
CA GLU A 157 14.16 23.34 18.52
C GLU A 157 12.77 23.99 18.43
N ILE A 158 12.00 23.88 19.51
CA ILE A 158 10.77 24.66 19.65
C ILE A 158 11.12 25.94 20.39
N GLU A 159 11.43 27.03 19.66
CA GLU A 159 11.39 28.38 20.24
C GLU A 159 9.93 28.81 20.43
N THR A 160 9.29 28.32 21.49
CA THR A 160 8.02 28.91 21.94
C THR A 160 8.31 30.13 22.79
N ALA A 161 7.94 31.31 22.30
CA ALA A 161 7.99 32.54 23.08
C ALA A 161 7.08 32.53 24.33
N HIS A 162 6.18 31.54 24.48
CA HIS A 162 5.24 31.42 25.59
C HIS A 162 5.27 29.98 26.15
N PRO A 163 5.56 29.79 27.45
CA PRO A 163 5.40 28.50 28.10
C PRO A 163 3.91 28.29 28.40
N GLY A 164 3.31 27.29 27.78
CA GLY A 164 1.95 26.81 28.06
C GLY A 164 1.97 25.31 28.25
#